data_AF-A0A2M8F5Z2-F1
#
_entry.id   AF-A0A2M8F5Z2-F1
#
_cell.length_a   1.000
_cell.length_b   1.000
_cell.length_c   1.000
_cell.angle_alpha   90.00
_cell.angle_beta   90.00
_cell.angle_gamma   90.00
#
_symmetry.space_group_name_H-M   'P 1'
#
loop_
_entity.id
_entity.type
_entity.pdbx_description
1 polymer ?
#
loop_
_entity_poly.entity_id
_entity_poly.type
_entity_poly.pdbx_seq_one_letter_code
_entity_poly.pdbx_strand_id
1 'polypeptide(L)'
;MADDQKQPVEVNPEQPADKQAAALPEKSAVPAPVSQGEPTVLPAPEAQVSPAAPVATISSEPAAAPAEEGKPTEVFHLDGAAESAKPKRSLLSVLLKRDLPAALDAKEKTAPATSSSTLFSSSGGEQPSSPKKIDGTASISQLLGPKPLFDKVAEETERRSKHRHARLFFGTSVALGLLVYGFFFTQLDPDFTLLNSQLGPNTALRFDQTTVETQKIQTDINLVRYRQARLWLDELNLRIDPLIASHRTTQLAGQVESTRRAAADELGTQAQEVKTILLAVQKIFNQPLGVDTFSLEPVLPQDREAQYTALALAELDRQKSSFGGDVKQSSEDVRGIDAVRSLLANRTFRFLIRGQDINALTDEQLVELLKEIRAQGTDALSSIEQIKKQRIDWSSVITSIHDVVRVADRHYGQGLFKTIGGFVFSSYRFDSKTGRISLSGLTRTSDSKTFSFIATLIDSIEKSPQFKDIDFRSFSKSRDQSGDFSAGLNLEFTLQKEPDPRDSLDLPPAN
;
A
#
# COMPACT_ATOMS: atom_id res chain seq x y z
N MET A 1 31.03 -47.37 -40.16
CA MET A 1 30.88 -45.90 -40.19
C MET A 1 30.32 -45.51 -38.83
N ALA A 2 31.09 -45.57 -37.72
CA ALA A 2 32.52 -45.30 -37.54
C ALA A 2 32.90 -43.83 -37.76
N ASP A 3 33.69 -43.32 -36.81
CA ASP A 3 34.31 -41.98 -36.69
C ASP A 3 33.37 -40.81 -36.32
N ASP A 4 33.74 -39.90 -35.40
CA ASP A 4 34.74 -39.99 -34.31
C ASP A 4 34.40 -38.97 -33.19
N GLN A 5 34.96 -39.15 -32.01
CA GLN A 5 34.78 -38.28 -30.85
C GLN A 5 35.63 -37.00 -30.92
N LYS A 6 35.17 -35.91 -30.27
CA LYS A 6 36.08 -34.95 -29.61
C LYS A 6 35.39 -34.10 -28.54
N GLN A 7 35.66 -34.43 -27.29
CA GLN A 7 35.56 -33.50 -26.15
C GLN A 7 36.77 -32.53 -26.17
N PRO A 8 36.64 -31.34 -25.60
CA PRO A 8 37.75 -30.63 -24.98
C PRO A 8 37.71 -30.77 -23.44
N VAL A 9 38.89 -30.91 -22.86
CA VAL A 9 39.14 -31.17 -21.44
C VAL A 9 39.30 -29.87 -20.65
N GLU A 10 38.68 -29.86 -19.47
CA GLU A 10 39.08 -29.21 -18.21
C GLU A 10 40.44 -28.47 -18.17
N VAL A 11 40.41 -27.17 -17.82
CA VAL A 11 41.52 -26.51 -17.12
C VAL A 11 40.96 -25.56 -16.05
N ASN A 12 41.25 -25.87 -14.79
CA ASN A 12 41.02 -25.04 -13.61
C ASN A 12 42.38 -24.46 -13.16
N PRO A 13 42.46 -23.17 -12.78
CA PRO A 13 43.55 -22.74 -11.91
C PRO A 13 43.10 -21.93 -10.66
N GLU A 14 43.62 -22.40 -9.53
CA GLU A 14 44.19 -21.59 -8.43
C GLU A 14 43.27 -20.76 -7.53
N GLN A 15 42.86 -21.40 -6.42
CA GLN A 15 42.94 -20.75 -5.10
C GLN A 15 44.37 -20.25 -4.82
N PRO A 16 44.48 -19.18 -4.02
CA PRO A 16 45.50 -19.09 -2.98
C PRO A 16 44.86 -19.22 -1.59
N ALA A 17 45.44 -20.06 -0.74
CA ALA A 17 45.14 -20.15 0.68
C ALA A 17 46.44 -19.98 1.48
N ASP A 18 46.41 -19.11 2.49
CA ASP A 18 47.33 -18.94 3.64
C ASP A 18 47.33 -17.46 4.09
N LYS A 19 47.50 -17.08 5.35
CA LYS A 19 47.46 -17.76 6.67
C LYS A 19 47.37 -16.66 7.76
N GLN A 20 46.79 -17.00 8.93
CA GLN A 20 47.17 -16.57 10.31
C GLN A 20 47.54 -15.07 10.57
N ALA A 21 47.05 -14.37 11.60
CA ALA A 21 47.11 -14.78 13.01
C ALA A 21 46.34 -13.84 13.98
N ALA A 22 45.92 -14.43 15.11
CA ALA A 22 45.86 -13.89 16.48
C ALA A 22 45.49 -12.40 16.77
N ALA A 23 44.41 -12.20 17.54
CA ALA A 23 44.47 -11.61 18.90
C ALA A 23 43.13 -11.74 19.67
N LEU A 24 43.16 -12.44 20.82
CA LEU A 24 42.24 -12.27 21.96
C LEU A 24 42.98 -11.47 23.03
N PRO A 25 42.31 -10.51 23.73
CA PRO A 25 41.94 -10.74 25.14
C PRO A 25 40.66 -9.96 25.58
N GLU A 26 40.09 -10.07 26.79
CA GLU A 26 39.98 -11.16 27.79
C GLU A 26 38.80 -10.80 28.73
N LYS A 27 37.85 -11.73 28.87
CA LYS A 27 37.40 -12.24 30.18
C LYS A 27 37.24 -11.25 31.37
N SER A 28 36.01 -10.78 31.61
CA SER A 28 35.41 -10.43 32.92
C SER A 28 34.00 -9.85 32.71
N ALA A 29 33.00 -10.02 33.58
CA ALA A 29 32.83 -10.96 34.69
C ALA A 29 31.32 -11.17 34.94
N VAL A 30 30.92 -12.37 35.33
CA VAL A 30 29.58 -12.66 35.87
C VAL A 30 29.60 -12.42 37.38
N PRO A 31 28.55 -11.81 37.95
CA PRO A 31 28.11 -12.19 39.28
C PRO A 31 26.65 -12.61 39.30
N ALA A 32 26.44 -13.83 39.82
CA ALA A 32 25.19 -14.29 40.43
C ALA A 32 25.59 -15.07 41.70
N PRO A 33 24.68 -15.39 42.63
CA PRO A 33 23.33 -14.87 42.83
C PRO A 33 23.17 -14.23 44.24
N VAL A 34 22.01 -13.59 44.51
CA VAL A 34 21.55 -13.41 45.89
C VAL A 34 20.29 -14.24 46.09
N SER A 35 20.38 -15.18 47.03
CA SER A 35 19.27 -15.99 47.53
C SER A 35 18.81 -15.43 48.87
N GLN A 36 17.49 -15.34 49.08
CA GLN A 36 16.77 -15.77 50.30
C GLN A 36 15.34 -15.19 50.31
N GLY A 37 14.34 -16.03 50.59
CA GLY A 37 12.92 -15.65 50.56
C GLY A 37 11.99 -16.85 50.46
N GLU A 38 12.06 -17.76 51.46
CA GLU A 38 11.22 -18.96 51.55
C GLU A 38 9.79 -18.65 52.11
N PRO A 39 8.86 -19.62 52.24
CA PRO A 39 7.49 -19.44 51.80
C PRO A 39 6.51 -19.02 52.91
N THR A 40 5.37 -18.47 52.49
CA THR A 40 4.17 -18.34 53.35
C THR A 40 3.08 -19.29 52.88
N VAL A 41 2.68 -20.20 53.77
CA VAL A 41 1.60 -21.17 53.57
C VAL A 41 0.25 -20.60 54.03
N LEU A 42 -0.79 -20.95 53.28
CA LEU A 42 -2.25 -20.96 53.54
C LEU A 42 -2.75 -20.67 54.98
N PRO A 43 -3.96 -20.09 55.11
CA PRO A 43 -5.13 -20.98 55.23
C PRO A 43 -6.31 -20.63 54.30
N ALA A 44 -7.05 -21.68 53.90
CA ALA A 44 -8.42 -21.57 53.42
C ALA A 44 -9.40 -21.70 54.61
N PRO A 45 -10.50 -20.93 54.59
CA PRO A 45 -11.83 -21.51 54.79
C PRO A 45 -12.83 -20.91 53.76
N GLU A 46 -14.07 -21.36 53.57
CA GLU A 46 -14.87 -22.38 54.26
C GLU A 46 -15.91 -22.96 53.28
N ALA A 47 -16.45 -24.16 53.55
CA ALA A 47 -17.52 -24.72 52.75
C ALA A 47 -18.89 -24.17 53.18
N GLN A 48 -19.76 -23.83 52.21
CA GLN A 48 -21.20 -23.71 52.46
C GLN A 48 -21.99 -24.78 51.71
N VAL A 49 -22.97 -25.33 52.41
CA VAL A 49 -23.75 -26.52 52.06
C VAL A 49 -25.13 -26.10 51.54
N SER A 50 -25.56 -26.74 50.45
CA SER A 50 -26.94 -27.16 50.08
C SER A 50 -28.17 -26.47 50.71
N PRO A 51 -29.29 -26.27 49.96
CA PRO A 51 -30.05 -27.46 49.56
C PRO A 51 -30.77 -27.48 48.19
N ALA A 52 -30.84 -28.71 47.69
CA ALA A 52 -31.81 -29.40 46.83
C ALA A 52 -33.13 -28.74 46.34
N ALA A 53 -33.42 -29.06 45.06
CA ALA A 53 -34.72 -29.53 44.52
C ALA A 53 -35.89 -28.51 44.35
N PRO A 54 -36.88 -28.75 43.44
CA PRO A 54 -37.24 -30.04 42.83
C PRO A 54 -37.43 -30.11 41.30
N VAL A 55 -37.55 -31.38 40.89
CA VAL A 55 -37.98 -31.94 39.60
C VAL A 55 -39.29 -31.36 39.09
N ALA A 56 -39.39 -31.17 37.77
CA ALA A 56 -40.66 -31.16 37.04
C ALA A 56 -40.56 -32.02 35.77
N THR A 57 -41.17 -33.20 35.82
CA THR A 57 -41.46 -34.07 34.65
C THR A 57 -42.75 -33.57 33.99
N ILE A 58 -42.91 -33.77 32.67
CA ILE A 58 -44.14 -33.90 31.83
C ILE A 58 -43.75 -33.43 30.41
N SER A 59 -44.22 -33.96 29.28
CA SER A 59 -44.71 -35.25 28.76
C SER A 59 -45.38 -34.92 27.42
N SER A 60 -45.13 -35.72 26.39
CA SER A 60 -46.06 -36.05 25.28
C SER A 60 -46.89 -34.96 24.54
N GLU A 61 -46.46 -34.66 23.31
CA GLU A 61 -47.19 -34.98 22.04
C GLU A 61 -48.58 -34.30 21.73
N PRO A 62 -49.27 -34.55 20.58
CA PRO A 62 -49.31 -33.56 19.48
C PRO A 62 -50.72 -33.10 19.00
N ALA A 63 -50.74 -32.06 18.14
CA ALA A 63 -51.81 -31.76 17.17
C ALA A 63 -51.22 -30.88 16.03
N ALA A 64 -51.17 -31.31 14.77
CA ALA A 64 -52.24 -31.37 13.76
C ALA A 64 -52.52 -30.02 13.05
N ALA A 65 -52.41 -30.01 11.72
CA ALA A 65 -52.73 -28.89 10.82
C ALA A 65 -54.25 -28.77 10.57
N PRO A 66 -54.75 -27.63 10.06
CA PRO A 66 -54.84 -27.35 8.60
C PRO A 66 -54.21 -25.96 8.25
N ALA A 67 -53.81 -25.60 7.03
CA ALA A 67 -54.35 -25.79 5.66
C ALA A 67 -55.58 -24.92 5.31
N GLU A 68 -55.33 -23.74 4.74
CA GLU A 68 -56.15 -22.95 3.77
C GLU A 68 -55.16 -21.92 3.14
N GLU A 69 -55.05 -21.75 1.82
CA GLU A 69 -55.92 -20.92 0.95
C GLU A 69 -56.19 -19.50 1.52
N GLY A 70 -56.00 -18.39 0.79
CA GLY A 70 -55.42 -18.18 -0.54
C GLY A 70 -55.69 -16.75 -1.05
N LYS A 71 -54.85 -16.32 -2.02
CA LYS A 71 -55.03 -15.14 -2.90
C LYS A 71 -54.80 -13.71 -2.35
N PRO A 72 -54.55 -12.73 -3.27
CA PRO A 72 -53.79 -11.52 -2.95
C PRO A 72 -54.54 -10.20 -3.22
N THR A 73 -54.10 -9.13 -2.56
CA THR A 73 -53.88 -7.79 -3.16
C THR A 73 -53.29 -6.86 -2.10
N GLU A 74 -52.29 -6.06 -2.46
CA GLU A 74 -52.46 -4.59 -2.48
C GLU A 74 -51.27 -3.91 -3.19
N VAL A 75 -51.61 -3.06 -4.16
CA VAL A 75 -50.67 -2.17 -4.84
C VAL A 75 -50.74 -0.83 -4.13
N PHE A 76 -49.68 -0.43 -3.44
CA PHE A 76 -49.58 0.91 -2.88
C PHE A 76 -48.84 1.85 -3.84
N HIS A 77 -49.63 2.72 -4.50
CA HIS A 77 -49.12 3.96 -5.09
C HIS A 77 -48.82 4.99 -3.98
N LEU A 78 -47.77 5.79 -4.16
CA LEU A 78 -47.44 6.91 -3.29
C LEU A 78 -46.81 8.06 -4.10
N ASP A 79 -47.67 8.87 -4.72
CA ASP A 79 -47.45 10.32 -4.77
C ASP A 79 -47.77 10.88 -3.36
N GLY A 80 -47.25 12.00 -2.86
CA GLY A 80 -46.35 13.01 -3.40
C GLY A 80 -46.47 14.31 -2.55
N ALA A 81 -45.39 15.10 -2.43
CA ALA A 81 -45.26 16.33 -1.61
C ALA A 81 -45.23 16.13 -0.06
N ALA A 82 -44.56 16.98 0.75
CA ALA A 82 -43.96 18.29 0.47
C ALA A 82 -42.67 18.61 1.29
N GLU A 83 -41.86 19.49 0.69
CA GLU A 83 -41.01 20.55 1.30
C GLU A 83 -39.90 20.33 2.35
N SER A 84 -38.71 20.84 1.96
CA SER A 84 -37.82 21.68 2.78
C SER A 84 -36.76 21.05 3.71
N ALA A 85 -35.80 20.33 3.11
CA ALA A 85 -34.42 20.31 3.64
C ALA A 85 -33.42 20.50 2.50
N LYS A 86 -32.65 21.60 2.50
CA LYS A 86 -31.51 21.77 1.58
C LYS A 86 -30.38 20.83 2.03
N PRO A 87 -30.00 19.79 1.27
CA PRO A 87 -28.85 18.98 1.65
C PRO A 87 -27.57 19.83 1.54
N LYS A 88 -26.78 19.88 2.61
CA LYS A 88 -25.43 20.45 2.56
C LYS A 88 -24.62 19.58 1.58
N ARG A 89 -24.21 20.17 0.45
CA ARG A 89 -23.39 19.51 -0.57
C ARG A 89 -22.14 18.90 0.07
N SER A 90 -21.85 17.63 -0.20
CA SER A 90 -20.62 17.00 0.27
C SER A 90 -19.40 17.70 -0.34
N LEU A 91 -18.31 17.82 0.43
CA LEU A 91 -17.08 18.48 -0.03
C LEU A 91 -16.49 17.82 -1.29
N LEU A 92 -16.70 16.51 -1.48
CA LEU A 92 -16.36 15.79 -2.71
C LEU A 92 -17.03 16.40 -3.96
N SER A 93 -18.30 16.79 -3.88
CA SER A 93 -19.02 17.43 -4.99
C SER A 93 -18.56 18.86 -5.31
N VAL A 94 -17.85 19.50 -4.36
CA VAL A 94 -17.26 20.85 -4.52
C VAL A 94 -15.86 20.75 -5.09
N LEU A 95 -15.08 19.73 -4.70
CA LEU A 95 -13.73 19.49 -5.23
C LEU A 95 -13.73 18.94 -6.67
N LEU A 96 -14.71 18.11 -7.06
CA LEU A 96 -14.83 17.63 -8.45
C LEU A 96 -15.32 18.70 -9.45
N LYS A 97 -15.77 19.88 -9.01
CA LYS A 97 -16.31 20.95 -9.87
C LYS A 97 -15.40 22.16 -10.04
N ARG A 98 -14.13 22.07 -9.63
CA ARG A 98 -13.17 23.14 -9.85
C ARG A 98 -12.38 22.86 -11.12
N ASP A 99 -12.94 23.29 -12.25
CA ASP A 99 -12.29 23.22 -13.56
C ASP A 99 -10.86 23.75 -13.49
N LEU A 100 -9.90 22.98 -14.01
CA LEU A 100 -8.55 23.46 -14.25
C LEU A 100 -8.61 24.51 -15.36
N PRO A 101 -8.08 25.73 -15.18
CA PRO A 101 -7.86 26.63 -16.29
C PRO A 101 -6.78 26.04 -17.21
N ALA A 102 -7.17 25.67 -18.42
CA ALA A 102 -6.24 25.34 -19.48
C ALA A 102 -5.44 26.61 -19.86
N ALA A 103 -4.13 26.61 -19.60
CA ALA A 103 -3.26 27.74 -19.87
C ALA A 103 -1.85 27.27 -20.30
N LEU A 104 -1.79 26.53 -21.40
CA LEU A 104 -0.54 26.19 -22.08
C LEU A 104 -0.82 25.92 -23.58
N ASP A 105 -1.17 26.96 -24.34
CA ASP A 105 -0.95 27.01 -25.79
C ASP A 105 -1.18 28.42 -26.36
N ALA A 106 -0.10 29.09 -26.78
CA ALA A 106 -0.14 30.24 -27.71
C ALA A 106 1.24 30.43 -28.35
N LYS A 107 1.37 30.03 -29.62
CA LYS A 107 2.57 30.19 -30.44
C LYS A 107 2.83 31.66 -30.82
N GLU A 108 4.10 32.05 -30.72
CA GLU A 108 4.90 32.59 -31.85
C GLU A 108 4.16 33.30 -33.00
N LYS A 109 4.33 34.63 -33.14
CA LYS A 109 4.97 35.21 -34.35
C LYS A 109 5.28 36.73 -34.31
N THR A 110 6.45 37.06 -34.89
CA THR A 110 6.86 38.31 -35.59
C THR A 110 6.93 39.66 -34.84
N ALA A 111 8.09 40.31 -35.01
CA ALA A 111 8.38 41.72 -34.70
C ALA A 111 7.87 42.67 -35.83
N PRO A 112 8.06 44.02 -35.78
CA PRO A 112 9.40 44.61 -35.91
C PRO A 112 9.72 45.91 -35.13
N ALA A 113 11.03 46.08 -34.91
CA ALA A 113 11.82 47.32 -35.02
C ALA A 113 11.63 48.54 -34.07
N THR A 114 12.81 49.10 -33.78
CA THR A 114 13.22 50.40 -33.20
C THR A 114 13.47 50.43 -31.69
N SER A 115 14.50 51.11 -31.16
CA SER A 115 15.78 51.62 -31.71
C SER A 115 16.66 52.11 -30.54
N SER A 116 17.98 52.21 -30.74
CA SER A 116 18.95 52.89 -29.84
C SER A 116 19.33 52.14 -28.55
N SER A 117 20.58 52.13 -28.08
CA SER A 117 21.87 52.46 -28.72
C SER A 117 23.02 51.97 -27.85
N THR A 118 23.76 50.95 -28.28
CA THR A 118 25.04 50.53 -27.67
C THR A 118 26.21 51.02 -28.54
N LEU A 119 27.07 51.83 -27.96
CA LEU A 119 28.19 52.46 -28.66
C LEU A 119 29.51 52.22 -27.88
N PHE A 120 30.08 51.01 -28.01
CA PHE A 120 31.46 50.72 -27.63
C PHE A 120 31.96 49.42 -28.29
N SER A 121 32.65 49.52 -29.43
CA SER A 121 33.81 48.67 -29.80
C SER A 121 34.38 49.07 -31.17
N SER A 122 35.70 49.29 -31.20
CA SER A 122 36.65 49.14 -32.32
C SER A 122 37.96 49.80 -31.83
N SER A 123 39.01 49.05 -31.48
CA SER A 123 39.91 48.33 -32.41
C SER A 123 40.66 49.30 -33.33
N GLY A 124 41.98 49.35 -33.14
CA GLY A 124 42.87 50.35 -33.72
C GLY A 124 43.37 50.07 -35.14
N GLY A 125 44.47 50.74 -35.49
CA GLY A 125 45.19 50.51 -36.74
C GLY A 125 45.70 51.79 -37.42
N GLU A 126 47.02 51.85 -37.54
CA GLU A 126 47.78 52.47 -38.64
C GLU A 126 48.00 54.01 -38.74
N GLN A 127 49.30 54.31 -38.84
CA GLN A 127 49.97 55.46 -39.46
C GLN A 127 49.59 55.61 -40.95
N PRO A 128 49.88 56.73 -41.69
CA PRO A 128 51.21 57.39 -41.64
C PRO A 128 51.30 58.91 -41.97
N SER A 129 52.57 59.33 -42.04
CA SER A 129 53.14 60.47 -42.80
C SER A 129 53.27 61.83 -42.09
N SER A 130 54.49 62.36 -42.17
CA SER A 130 54.93 63.68 -41.68
C SER A 130 54.63 64.78 -42.70
N PRO A 131 54.77 66.05 -42.29
CA PRO A 131 55.68 66.89 -43.05
C PRO A 131 56.73 67.63 -42.21
N LYS A 132 57.82 67.95 -42.90
CA LYS A 132 59.07 68.56 -42.46
C LYS A 132 59.02 70.10 -42.51
N LYS A 133 59.32 70.78 -41.39
CA LYS A 133 59.82 72.18 -41.31
C LYS A 133 60.72 72.26 -40.07
N ILE A 134 62.05 72.32 -40.22
CA ILE A 134 62.88 73.50 -40.54
C ILE A 134 62.95 74.48 -39.36
N ASP A 135 64.18 74.67 -38.89
CA ASP A 135 64.58 75.42 -37.70
C ASP A 135 64.34 76.94 -37.78
N GLY A 136 64.38 77.58 -36.61
CA GLY A 136 64.88 78.95 -36.50
C GLY A 136 63.87 80.05 -36.17
N THR A 137 63.37 80.08 -34.93
CA THR A 137 63.13 81.36 -34.22
C THR A 137 63.59 81.24 -32.76
N ALA A 138 64.26 82.28 -32.27
CA ALA A 138 64.90 82.27 -30.96
C ALA A 138 63.89 82.19 -29.80
N SER A 139 64.29 81.47 -28.75
CA SER A 139 63.58 81.33 -27.49
C SER A 139 63.45 82.67 -26.74
N ILE A 140 62.28 83.31 -26.87
CA ILE A 140 61.87 84.49 -26.06
C ILE A 140 61.85 84.19 -24.55
N SER A 141 61.89 82.91 -24.16
CA SER A 141 62.01 82.44 -22.77
C SER A 141 63.37 82.71 -22.10
N GLN A 142 64.37 83.28 -22.79
CA GLN A 142 65.65 83.68 -22.20
C GLN A 142 65.79 85.19 -21.91
N LEU A 143 64.80 86.02 -22.26
CA LEU A 143 64.86 87.48 -22.04
C LEU A 143 63.88 88.00 -20.97
N LEU A 144 63.13 87.11 -20.33
CA LEU A 144 62.30 87.39 -19.16
C LEU A 144 62.93 86.65 -17.97
N GLY A 145 63.15 87.38 -16.87
CA GLY A 145 63.84 86.88 -15.68
C GLY A 145 63.15 85.69 -15.00
N PRO A 146 63.75 85.13 -13.94
CA PRO A 146 63.25 83.92 -13.28
C PRO A 146 61.76 84.06 -12.93
N LYS A 147 60.94 83.13 -13.44
CA LYS A 147 59.50 83.10 -13.15
C LYS A 147 59.28 83.17 -11.64
N PRO A 148 58.41 84.07 -11.15
CA PRO A 148 58.20 84.24 -9.72
C PRO A 148 57.63 82.96 -9.10
N LEU A 149 58.03 82.69 -7.86
CA LEU A 149 57.77 81.45 -7.09
C LEU A 149 56.30 81.24 -6.65
N PHE A 150 55.32 81.69 -7.44
CA PHE A 150 53.90 81.54 -7.12
C PHE A 150 53.36 80.12 -7.37
N ASP A 151 54.01 79.33 -8.24
CA ASP A 151 53.59 77.95 -8.53
C ASP A 151 53.57 77.05 -7.28
N LYS A 152 54.47 77.24 -6.29
CA LYS A 152 54.43 76.42 -5.06
C LYS A 152 53.17 76.65 -4.21
N VAL A 153 52.61 77.87 -4.23
CA VAL A 153 51.38 78.20 -3.48
C VAL A 153 50.15 77.72 -4.26
N ALA A 154 50.17 77.83 -5.58
CA ALA A 154 49.14 77.25 -6.44
C ALA A 154 49.13 75.72 -6.35
N GLU A 155 50.29 75.07 -6.38
CA GLU A 155 50.42 73.61 -6.29
C GLU A 155 50.09 73.11 -4.87
N GLU A 156 50.45 73.82 -3.80
CA GLU A 156 49.98 73.47 -2.45
C GLU A 156 48.47 73.62 -2.29
N THR A 157 47.86 74.67 -2.85
CA THR A 157 46.40 74.84 -2.77
C THR A 157 45.66 73.81 -3.64
N GLU A 158 46.21 73.44 -4.79
CA GLU A 158 45.68 72.36 -5.63
C GLU A 158 45.86 70.98 -4.98
N ARG A 159 47.02 70.68 -4.35
CA ARG A 159 47.23 69.45 -3.57
C ARG A 159 46.31 69.39 -2.34
N ARG A 160 46.10 70.51 -1.62
CA ARG A 160 45.13 70.60 -0.51
C ARG A 160 43.69 70.43 -1.00
N SER A 161 43.35 70.96 -2.19
CA SER A 161 42.06 70.74 -2.86
C SER A 161 41.86 69.26 -3.22
N LYS A 162 42.81 68.66 -3.95
CA LYS A 162 42.81 67.23 -4.30
C LYS A 162 42.71 66.33 -3.05
N HIS A 163 43.42 66.65 -1.96
CA HIS A 163 43.27 65.93 -0.69
C HIS A 163 41.90 66.16 0.00
N ARG A 164 41.30 67.35 -0.08
CA ARG A 164 39.93 67.58 0.42
C ARG A 164 38.90 66.79 -0.38
N HIS A 165 38.99 66.79 -1.71
CA HIS A 165 38.12 65.99 -2.57
C HIS A 165 38.34 64.49 -2.33
N ALA A 166 39.58 64.00 -2.26
CA ALA A 166 39.86 62.60 -1.95
C ALA A 166 39.34 62.16 -0.58
N ARG A 167 39.44 63.02 0.46
CA ARG A 167 38.83 62.76 1.78
C ARG A 167 37.30 62.76 1.73
N LEU A 168 36.69 63.66 0.96
CA LEU A 168 35.24 63.68 0.75
C LEU A 168 34.75 62.42 0.03
N PHE A 169 35.41 62.02 -1.07
CA PHE A 169 35.11 60.79 -1.80
C PHE A 169 35.31 59.54 -0.93
N PHE A 170 36.43 59.44 -0.20
CA PHE A 170 36.63 58.31 0.71
C PHE A 170 35.58 58.28 1.82
N GLY A 171 35.24 59.43 2.41
CA GLY A 171 34.20 59.56 3.42
C GLY A 171 32.81 59.15 2.90
N THR A 172 32.42 59.58 1.69
CA THR A 172 31.15 59.17 1.08
C THR A 172 31.15 57.71 0.63
N SER A 173 32.27 57.17 0.13
CA SER A 173 32.40 55.75 -0.18
C SER A 173 32.31 54.86 1.07
N VAL A 174 32.92 55.24 2.18
CA VAL A 174 32.80 54.52 3.47
C VAL A 174 31.38 54.64 4.03
N ALA A 175 30.77 55.83 3.99
CA ALA A 175 29.38 56.01 4.42
C ALA A 175 28.39 55.20 3.56
N LEU A 176 28.58 55.17 2.24
CA LEU A 176 27.78 54.35 1.32
C LEU A 176 28.01 52.86 1.58
N GLY A 177 29.25 52.43 1.81
CA GLY A 177 29.59 51.05 2.18
C GLY A 177 28.92 50.62 3.49
N LEU A 178 28.90 51.48 4.51
CA LEU A 178 28.20 51.24 5.78
C LEU A 178 26.67 51.23 5.61
N LEU A 179 26.11 52.09 4.75
CA LEU A 179 24.67 52.06 4.44
C LEU A 179 24.26 50.79 3.67
N VAL A 180 25.08 50.35 2.71
CA VAL A 180 24.85 49.11 1.95
C VAL A 180 25.01 47.89 2.87
N TYR A 181 26.08 47.84 3.67
CA TYR A 181 26.28 46.76 4.66
C TYR A 181 25.16 46.72 5.68
N GLY A 182 24.77 47.88 6.23
CA GLY A 182 23.64 48.00 7.17
C GLY A 182 22.33 47.54 6.53
N PHE A 183 22.04 47.96 5.31
CA PHE A 183 20.84 47.51 4.58
C PHE A 183 20.82 45.99 4.40
N PHE A 184 21.90 45.39 3.89
CA PHE A 184 21.99 43.94 3.73
C PHE A 184 21.91 43.21 5.07
N PHE A 185 22.55 43.72 6.13
CA PHE A 185 22.43 43.17 7.48
C PHE A 185 20.95 43.14 7.94
N THR A 186 20.22 44.25 7.79
CA THR A 186 18.78 44.30 8.13
C THR A 186 17.86 43.47 7.23
N GLN A 187 18.35 42.96 6.10
CA GLN A 187 17.61 42.12 5.14
C GLN A 187 18.09 40.67 5.11
N LEU A 188 19.09 40.31 5.92
CA LEU A 188 19.66 38.96 5.98
C LEU A 188 19.68 38.40 7.40
N ASP A 189 19.71 39.25 8.44
CA ASP A 189 19.67 38.83 9.84
C ASP A 189 18.21 38.60 10.32
N PRO A 190 17.76 37.34 10.51
CA PRO A 190 16.37 37.04 10.85
C PRO A 190 15.91 37.64 12.18
N ASP A 191 16.83 37.94 13.10
CA ASP A 191 16.51 38.53 14.41
C ASP A 191 16.22 40.04 14.32
N PHE A 192 16.57 40.69 13.21
CA PHE A 192 16.35 42.12 13.03
C PHE A 192 14.90 42.46 12.68
N THR A 193 14.11 42.83 13.69
CA THR A 193 12.67 43.12 13.55
C THR A 193 12.30 44.61 13.56
N LEU A 194 13.24 45.51 13.89
CA LEU A 194 12.99 46.92 14.20
C LEU A 194 12.27 47.71 13.08
N LEU A 195 12.57 47.39 11.82
CA LEU A 195 12.03 48.10 10.63
C LEU A 195 10.89 47.35 9.92
N ASN A 196 10.46 46.20 10.44
CA ASN A 196 9.43 45.36 9.80
C ASN A 196 8.09 46.08 9.59
N SER A 197 7.78 47.09 10.40
CA SER A 197 6.55 47.90 10.30
C SER A 197 6.56 48.93 9.15
N GLN A 198 7.74 49.31 8.65
CA GLN A 198 7.91 50.33 7.61
C GLN A 198 8.42 49.77 6.27
N LEU A 199 9.27 48.75 6.30
CA LEU A 199 9.84 48.10 5.10
C LEU A 199 9.18 46.74 4.79
N GLY A 200 8.23 46.31 5.63
CA GLY A 200 7.69 44.94 5.62
C GLY A 200 8.67 43.93 6.23
N PRO A 201 8.27 42.66 6.37
CA PRO A 201 9.13 41.62 6.95
C PRO A 201 10.45 41.47 6.17
N ASN A 202 11.54 41.24 6.89
CA ASN A 202 12.86 40.90 6.36
C ASN A 202 12.78 39.78 5.29
N THR A 203 13.57 39.89 4.22
CA THR A 203 13.66 38.86 3.17
C THR A 203 13.96 37.44 3.66
N ALA A 204 14.77 37.26 4.72
CA ALA A 204 14.99 35.96 5.35
C ALA A 204 13.67 35.37 5.91
N LEU A 205 12.92 36.15 6.69
CA LEU A 205 11.61 35.73 7.22
C LEU A 205 10.57 35.46 6.12
N ARG A 206 10.58 36.24 5.04
CA ARG A 206 9.71 35.97 3.87
C ARG A 206 10.08 34.67 3.17
N PHE A 207 11.36 34.34 3.12
CA PHE A 207 11.89 33.14 2.48
C PHE A 207 11.54 31.89 3.28
N ASP A 208 11.65 31.94 4.61
CA ASP A 208 11.19 30.87 5.51
C ASP A 208 9.67 30.67 5.38
N GLN A 209 8.89 31.76 5.41
CA GLN A 209 7.44 31.73 5.19
C GLN A 209 7.08 31.10 3.84
N THR A 210 7.74 31.53 2.75
CA THR A 210 7.52 30.99 1.40
C THR A 210 7.90 29.50 1.34
N THR A 211 8.95 29.08 2.05
CA THR A 211 9.37 27.68 2.11
C THR A 211 8.34 26.82 2.85
N VAL A 212 7.82 27.29 3.99
CA VAL A 212 6.76 26.61 4.76
C VAL A 212 5.44 26.56 3.96
N GLU A 213 5.06 27.64 3.29
CA GLU A 213 3.88 27.67 2.41
C GLU A 213 4.03 26.70 1.24
N THR A 214 5.20 26.66 0.59
CA THR A 214 5.48 25.73 -0.51
C THR A 214 5.49 24.28 -0.03
N GLN A 215 6.09 23.99 1.12
CA GLN A 215 6.03 22.66 1.76
C GLN A 215 4.59 22.23 2.02
N LYS A 216 3.76 23.14 2.55
CA LYS A 216 2.34 22.87 2.82
C LYS A 216 1.56 22.62 1.53
N ILE A 217 1.66 23.51 0.54
CA ILE A 217 0.97 23.38 -0.76
C ILE A 217 1.36 22.07 -1.44
N GLN A 218 2.65 21.72 -1.45
CA GLN A 218 3.14 20.46 -2.00
C GLN A 218 2.59 19.25 -1.21
N THR A 219 2.50 19.34 0.11
CA THR A 219 1.89 18.30 0.96
C THR A 219 0.40 18.13 0.64
N ASP A 220 -0.36 19.21 0.54
CA ASP A 220 -1.79 19.19 0.16
C ASP A 220 -1.99 18.58 -1.25
N ILE A 221 -1.15 18.96 -2.22
CA ILE A 221 -1.14 18.37 -3.57
C ILE A 221 -0.87 16.86 -3.51
N ASN A 222 0.09 16.42 -2.70
CA ASN A 222 0.36 15.00 -2.51
C ASN A 222 -0.84 14.28 -1.89
N LEU A 223 -1.48 14.83 -0.86
CA LEU A 223 -2.67 14.23 -0.25
C LEU A 223 -3.81 14.06 -1.25
N VAL A 224 -4.03 15.04 -2.14
CA VAL A 224 -5.00 14.93 -3.25
C VAL A 224 -4.61 13.81 -4.23
N ARG A 225 -3.33 13.76 -4.63
CA ARG A 225 -2.81 12.69 -5.51
C ARG A 225 -2.98 11.29 -4.89
N TYR A 226 -2.65 11.12 -3.62
CA TYR A 226 -2.78 9.82 -2.94
C TYR A 226 -4.24 9.42 -2.69
N ARG A 227 -5.16 10.38 -2.48
CA ARG A 227 -6.61 10.13 -2.53
C ARG A 227 -7.06 9.66 -3.91
N GLN A 228 -6.57 10.27 -4.98
CA GLN A 228 -6.86 9.84 -6.33
C GLN A 228 -6.30 8.43 -6.63
N ALA A 229 -5.06 8.14 -6.21
CA ALA A 229 -4.49 6.80 -6.32
C ALA A 229 -5.30 5.76 -5.54
N ARG A 230 -5.83 6.10 -4.36
CA ARG A 230 -6.71 5.23 -3.60
C ARG A 230 -8.00 4.90 -4.36
N LEU A 231 -8.67 5.90 -4.95
CA LEU A 231 -9.88 5.69 -5.78
C LEU A 231 -9.60 4.79 -6.99
N TRP A 232 -8.47 4.96 -7.67
CA TRP A 232 -8.05 4.05 -8.75
C TRP A 232 -7.79 2.62 -8.24
N LEU A 233 -7.24 2.44 -7.04
CA LEU A 233 -7.05 1.13 -6.42
C LEU A 233 -8.36 0.48 -5.96
N ASP A 234 -9.36 1.28 -5.55
CA ASP A 234 -10.73 0.79 -5.32
C ASP A 234 -11.35 0.24 -6.62
N GLU A 235 -11.25 1.00 -7.73
CA GLU A 235 -11.74 0.54 -9.04
C GLU A 235 -10.98 -0.71 -9.52
N LEU A 236 -9.66 -0.74 -9.35
CA LEU A 236 -8.82 -1.90 -9.64
C LEU A 236 -9.33 -3.15 -8.91
N ASN A 237 -9.59 -3.04 -7.60
CA ASN A 237 -10.02 -4.17 -6.77
C ASN A 237 -11.35 -4.78 -7.23
N LEU A 238 -12.26 -3.98 -7.83
CA LEU A 238 -13.50 -4.47 -8.43
C LEU A 238 -13.28 -5.25 -9.73
N ARG A 239 -12.20 -4.97 -10.47
CA ARG A 239 -11.88 -5.63 -11.75
C ARG A 239 -10.95 -6.86 -11.61
N ILE A 240 -10.30 -7.05 -10.46
CA ILE A 240 -9.42 -8.21 -10.20
C ILE A 240 -10.16 -9.55 -10.30
N ASP A 241 -11.33 -9.69 -9.65
CA ASP A 241 -12.02 -10.99 -9.61
C ASP A 241 -12.58 -11.44 -10.97
N PRO A 242 -13.23 -10.57 -11.78
CA PRO A 242 -13.60 -10.90 -13.15
C PRO A 242 -12.40 -11.36 -13.98
N LEU A 243 -11.29 -10.61 -13.96
CA LEU A 243 -10.09 -10.92 -14.74
C LEU A 243 -9.49 -12.28 -14.37
N ILE A 244 -9.38 -12.59 -13.07
CA ILE A 244 -8.89 -13.89 -12.59
C ILE A 244 -9.86 -15.03 -13.00
N ALA A 245 -11.17 -14.79 -13.00
CA ALA A 245 -12.15 -15.78 -13.43
C ALA A 245 -12.10 -16.05 -14.95
N SER A 246 -11.98 -15.01 -15.78
CA SER A 246 -11.78 -15.11 -17.22
C SER A 246 -10.51 -15.89 -17.56
N HIS A 247 -9.38 -15.52 -16.95
CA HIS A 247 -8.09 -16.21 -17.08
C HIS A 247 -8.13 -17.68 -16.63
N ARG A 248 -8.86 -18.01 -15.55
CA ARG A 248 -9.04 -19.41 -15.15
C ARG A 248 -9.87 -20.19 -16.16
N THR A 249 -10.85 -19.55 -16.79
CA THR A 249 -11.75 -20.16 -17.77
C THR A 249 -11.04 -20.45 -19.09
N THR A 250 -10.13 -19.56 -19.54
CA THR A 250 -9.31 -19.81 -20.73
C THR A 250 -8.34 -20.99 -20.55
N GLN A 251 -7.73 -21.11 -19.37
CA GLN A 251 -6.77 -22.19 -19.03
C GLN A 251 -7.42 -23.56 -18.74
N LEU A 252 -8.74 -23.64 -18.54
CA LEU A 252 -9.41 -24.92 -18.26
C LEU A 252 -9.49 -25.83 -19.50
N ALA A 253 -8.80 -26.97 -19.43
CA ALA A 253 -8.98 -28.08 -20.37
C ALA A 253 -10.37 -28.71 -20.18
N GLY A 254 -11.10 -28.92 -21.28
CA GLY A 254 -12.45 -29.50 -21.27
C GLY A 254 -13.63 -28.50 -21.29
N GLN A 255 -13.38 -27.18 -21.24
CA GLN A 255 -14.42 -26.18 -21.51
C GLN A 255 -14.86 -26.17 -22.98
N VAL A 256 -16.12 -25.78 -23.22
CA VAL A 256 -16.66 -25.62 -24.58
C VAL A 256 -15.93 -24.48 -25.28
N GLU A 257 -15.49 -24.70 -26.52
CA GLU A 257 -14.63 -23.79 -27.27
C GLU A 257 -15.26 -22.39 -27.47
N SER A 258 -16.59 -22.29 -27.58
CA SER A 258 -17.29 -20.99 -27.60
C SER A 258 -17.15 -20.22 -26.29
N THR A 259 -17.23 -20.91 -25.15
CA THR A 259 -17.07 -20.33 -23.81
C THR A 259 -15.62 -19.90 -23.59
N ARG A 260 -14.64 -20.69 -24.07
CA ARG A 260 -13.21 -20.33 -24.04
C ARG A 260 -12.93 -19.05 -24.83
N ARG A 261 -13.52 -18.89 -26.03
CA ARG A 261 -13.32 -17.68 -26.86
C ARG A 261 -13.95 -16.45 -26.22
N ALA A 262 -15.19 -16.54 -25.74
CA ALA A 262 -15.83 -15.45 -25.01
C ALA A 262 -14.99 -15.01 -23.79
N ALA A 263 -14.49 -15.97 -23.00
CA ALA A 263 -13.60 -15.68 -21.87
C ALA A 263 -12.25 -15.07 -22.28
N ALA A 264 -11.73 -15.37 -23.49
CA ALA A 264 -10.50 -14.77 -24.00
C ALA A 264 -10.70 -13.32 -24.48
N ASP A 265 -11.83 -13.04 -25.14
CA ASP A 265 -12.21 -11.68 -25.56
C ASP A 265 -12.49 -10.78 -24.33
N GLU A 266 -13.18 -11.32 -23.33
CA GLU A 266 -13.38 -10.66 -22.02
C GLU A 266 -12.06 -10.44 -21.28
N LEU A 267 -11.17 -11.45 -21.23
CA LEU A 267 -9.85 -11.34 -20.61
C LEU A 267 -9.02 -10.21 -21.23
N GLY A 268 -8.93 -10.16 -22.57
CA GLY A 268 -8.17 -9.12 -23.27
C GLY A 268 -8.72 -7.71 -23.01
N THR A 269 -10.05 -7.57 -22.93
CA THR A 269 -10.70 -6.30 -22.59
C THR A 269 -10.41 -5.89 -21.14
N GLN A 270 -10.66 -6.79 -20.18
CA GLN A 270 -10.44 -6.57 -18.75
C GLN A 270 -8.96 -6.28 -18.44
N ALA A 271 -8.03 -6.95 -19.10
CA ALA A 271 -6.59 -6.74 -18.95
C ALA A 271 -6.18 -5.32 -19.38
N GLN A 272 -6.72 -4.78 -20.48
CA GLN A 272 -6.42 -3.42 -20.93
C GLN A 272 -7.00 -2.34 -19.99
N GLU A 273 -8.22 -2.53 -19.48
CA GLU A 273 -8.80 -1.65 -18.47
C GLU A 273 -7.96 -1.64 -17.19
N VAL A 274 -7.57 -2.82 -16.71
CA VAL A 274 -6.74 -2.99 -15.51
C VAL A 274 -5.34 -2.38 -15.70
N LYS A 275 -4.69 -2.59 -16.86
CA LYS A 275 -3.43 -1.93 -17.21
C LYS A 275 -3.58 -0.41 -17.20
N THR A 276 -4.66 0.13 -17.75
CA THR A 276 -4.95 1.57 -17.77
C THR A 276 -5.06 2.16 -16.35
N ILE A 277 -5.76 1.47 -15.44
CA ILE A 277 -5.88 1.88 -14.03
C ILE A 277 -4.52 1.79 -13.32
N LEU A 278 -3.76 0.70 -13.52
CA LEU A 278 -2.42 0.55 -12.95
C LEU A 278 -1.46 1.64 -13.43
N LEU A 279 -1.50 2.03 -14.70
CA LEU A 279 -0.73 3.15 -15.25
C LEU A 279 -1.13 4.49 -14.63
N ALA A 280 -2.41 4.71 -14.34
CA ALA A 280 -2.88 5.92 -13.64
C ALA A 280 -2.33 6.00 -12.21
N VAL A 281 -2.33 4.87 -11.48
CA VAL A 281 -1.72 4.76 -10.14
C VAL A 281 -0.20 4.93 -10.21
N GLN A 282 0.47 4.28 -11.16
CA GLN A 282 1.91 4.38 -11.36
C GLN A 282 2.34 5.81 -11.71
N LYS A 283 1.58 6.52 -12.56
CA LYS A 283 1.81 7.95 -12.87
C LYS A 283 1.74 8.84 -11.63
N ILE A 284 0.91 8.50 -10.65
CA ILE A 284 0.86 9.21 -9.36
C ILE A 284 2.08 8.86 -8.51
N PHE A 285 2.44 7.58 -8.38
CA PHE A 285 3.58 7.18 -7.56
C PHE A 285 4.93 7.62 -8.14
N ASN A 286 5.08 7.72 -9.46
CA ASN A 286 6.31 8.19 -10.11
C ASN A 286 6.55 9.70 -9.94
N GLN A 287 5.59 10.47 -9.41
CA GLN A 287 5.80 11.88 -9.12
C GLN A 287 6.62 12.08 -7.84
N PRO A 288 7.59 13.01 -7.82
CA PRO A 288 8.33 13.32 -6.61
C PRO A 288 7.39 13.91 -5.54
N LEU A 289 7.50 13.37 -4.33
CA LEU A 289 6.74 13.86 -3.16
C LEU A 289 7.20 15.26 -2.75
N GLY A 290 8.51 15.53 -2.73
CA GLY A 290 9.03 16.85 -2.35
C GLY A 290 9.47 17.71 -3.54
N VAL A 291 9.41 19.03 -3.35
CA VAL A 291 10.13 19.99 -4.20
C VAL A 291 11.56 20.20 -3.68
N ASP A 292 12.45 20.70 -4.53
CA ASP A 292 13.71 21.29 -4.07
C ASP A 292 13.39 22.56 -3.27
N THR A 293 13.35 22.42 -1.95
CA THR A 293 13.38 23.57 -1.03
C THR A 293 14.76 24.21 -1.08
N PHE A 294 14.83 25.53 -0.92
CA PHE A 294 16.08 26.29 -0.96
C PHE A 294 16.92 26.15 0.34
N SER A 295 17.16 24.91 0.78
CA SER A 295 18.07 24.63 1.90
C SER A 295 19.53 24.88 1.49
N LEU A 296 20.35 25.41 2.42
CA LEU A 296 21.79 25.59 2.17
C LEU A 296 22.52 24.26 1.95
N GLU A 297 21.97 23.16 2.48
CA GLU A 297 22.47 21.81 2.27
C GLU A 297 21.64 21.06 1.21
N PRO A 298 22.28 20.32 0.28
CA PRO A 298 21.58 19.54 -0.73
C PRO A 298 20.94 18.28 -0.10
N VAL A 299 19.63 18.33 0.13
CA VAL A 299 18.87 17.19 0.67
C VAL A 299 18.73 16.09 -0.38
N LEU A 300 19.19 14.86 -0.05
CA LEU A 300 19.09 13.73 -0.96
C LEU A 300 17.61 13.40 -1.28
N PRO A 301 17.30 12.88 -2.49
CA PRO A 301 15.93 12.57 -2.88
C PRO A 301 15.19 11.63 -1.91
N GLN A 302 15.90 10.71 -1.24
CA GLN A 302 15.31 9.77 -0.30
C GLN A 302 14.88 10.44 1.02
N ASP A 303 15.74 11.30 1.58
CA ASP A 303 15.46 12.04 2.82
C ASP A 303 14.31 13.03 2.61
N ARG A 304 14.28 13.66 1.42
CA ARG A 304 13.15 14.48 0.98
C ARG A 304 11.86 13.67 0.85
N GLU A 305 11.90 12.48 0.26
CA GLU A 305 10.73 11.60 0.18
C GLU A 305 10.22 11.21 1.58
N ALA A 306 11.12 10.92 2.51
CA ALA A 306 10.80 10.64 3.91
C ALA A 306 10.20 11.85 4.64
N GLN A 307 10.79 13.04 4.50
CA GLN A 307 10.30 14.28 5.10
C GLN A 307 8.87 14.62 4.64
N TYR A 308 8.62 14.63 3.32
CA TYR A 308 7.29 14.93 2.78
C TYR A 308 6.28 13.82 3.09
N THR A 309 6.71 12.56 3.21
CA THR A 309 5.85 11.47 3.72
C THR A 309 5.47 11.72 5.18
N ALA A 310 6.41 12.12 6.04
CA ALA A 310 6.13 12.43 7.44
C ALA A 310 5.18 13.64 7.60
N LEU A 311 5.38 14.70 6.81
CA LEU A 311 4.47 15.86 6.77
C LEU A 311 3.05 15.47 6.33
N ALA A 312 2.94 14.65 5.27
CA ALA A 312 1.65 14.15 4.79
C ALA A 312 0.93 13.27 5.83
N LEU A 313 1.66 12.40 6.54
CA LEU A 313 1.11 11.58 7.62
C LEU A 313 0.66 12.43 8.82
N ALA A 314 1.42 13.46 9.21
CA ALA A 314 1.05 14.38 10.28
C ALA A 314 -0.22 15.19 9.96
N GLU A 315 -0.37 15.64 8.71
CA GLU A 315 -1.58 16.36 8.27
C GLU A 315 -2.80 15.42 8.16
N LEU A 316 -2.63 14.15 7.76
CA LEU A 316 -3.71 13.15 7.84
C LEU A 316 -4.16 12.90 9.28
N ASP A 317 -3.22 12.85 10.24
CA ASP A 317 -3.54 12.62 11.66
C ASP A 317 -4.22 13.84 12.30
N ARG A 318 -3.81 15.06 11.89
CA ARG A 318 -4.53 16.29 12.21
C ARG A 318 -5.96 16.26 11.66
N GLN A 319 -6.14 15.87 10.40
CA GLN A 319 -7.47 15.75 9.79
C GLN A 319 -8.31 14.71 10.52
N LYS A 320 -7.78 13.51 10.79
CA LYS A 320 -8.44 12.46 11.58
C LYS A 320 -8.94 12.97 12.93
N SER A 321 -8.10 13.72 13.65
CA SER A 321 -8.46 14.30 14.95
C SER A 321 -9.59 15.33 14.87
N SER A 322 -9.73 16.03 13.73
CA SER A 322 -10.79 17.03 13.53
C SER A 322 -12.19 16.43 13.36
N PHE A 323 -12.32 15.14 13.02
CA PHE A 323 -13.62 14.46 12.83
C PHE A 323 -14.23 13.90 14.13
N GLY A 324 -13.67 14.20 15.31
CA GLY A 324 -14.10 13.62 16.60
C GLY A 324 -15.51 13.96 17.10
N GLY A 325 -16.30 14.76 16.36
CA GLY A 325 -17.60 15.28 16.83
C GLY A 325 -18.86 14.52 16.37
N ASP A 326 -18.85 13.85 15.20
CA ASP A 326 -20.09 13.38 14.54
C ASP A 326 -19.99 11.91 14.10
N VAL A 327 -20.41 11.00 14.98
CA VAL A 327 -20.03 9.56 15.00
C VAL A 327 -20.21 8.82 13.67
N LYS A 328 -21.29 9.08 12.90
CA LYS A 328 -21.57 8.31 11.67
C LYS A 328 -20.77 8.81 10.47
N GLN A 329 -20.84 10.10 10.15
CA GLN A 329 -20.13 10.66 9.00
C GLN A 329 -18.61 10.65 9.21
N SER A 330 -18.16 10.90 10.46
CA SER A 330 -16.78 10.68 10.89
C SER A 330 -16.26 9.29 10.56
N SER A 331 -17.08 8.23 10.68
CA SER A 331 -16.60 6.86 10.48
C SER A 331 -16.19 6.53 9.03
N GLU A 332 -16.80 7.16 8.02
CA GLU A 332 -16.43 6.97 6.62
C GLU A 332 -15.24 7.87 6.24
N ASP A 333 -15.26 9.14 6.64
CA ASP A 333 -14.17 10.08 6.40
C ASP A 333 -12.86 9.60 7.07
N VAL A 334 -12.93 9.08 8.30
CA VAL A 334 -11.77 8.49 9.01
C VAL A 334 -11.26 7.22 8.32
N ARG A 335 -12.13 6.35 7.79
CA ARG A 335 -11.70 5.18 7.01
C ARG A 335 -10.99 5.59 5.71
N GLY A 336 -11.49 6.61 5.02
CA GLY A 336 -10.82 7.17 3.84
C GLY A 336 -9.44 7.74 4.17
N ILE A 337 -9.31 8.45 5.28
CA ILE A 337 -8.03 8.95 5.80
C ILE A 337 -7.08 7.81 6.15
N ASP A 338 -7.54 6.78 6.87
CA ASP A 338 -6.72 5.63 7.26
C ASP A 338 -6.24 4.79 6.05
N ALA A 339 -7.05 4.68 5.00
CA ALA A 339 -6.66 4.01 3.75
C ALA A 339 -5.59 4.82 2.96
N VAL A 340 -5.70 6.15 2.95
CA VAL A 340 -4.66 7.01 2.35
C VAL A 340 -3.38 7.00 3.20
N ARG A 341 -3.52 6.95 4.53
CA ARG A 341 -2.41 6.81 5.48
C ARG A 341 -1.66 5.48 5.28
N SER A 342 -2.37 4.36 5.15
CA SER A 342 -1.73 3.04 4.92
C SER A 342 -1.01 2.99 3.57
N LEU A 343 -1.57 3.60 2.52
CA LEU A 343 -0.95 3.72 1.20
C LEU A 343 0.34 4.58 1.21
N LEU A 344 0.34 5.69 1.97
CA LEU A 344 1.52 6.54 2.19
C LEU A 344 2.57 5.89 3.11
N ALA A 345 2.17 5.05 4.07
CA ALA A 345 3.10 4.31 4.91
C ALA A 345 3.74 3.11 4.19
N ASN A 346 3.00 2.39 3.33
CA ASN A 346 3.50 1.19 2.66
C ASN A 346 4.45 1.51 1.48
N ARG A 347 5.74 1.68 1.80
CA ARG A 347 6.81 1.95 0.82
C ARG A 347 7.02 0.77 -0.15
N THR A 348 6.87 -0.46 0.32
CA THR A 348 7.01 -1.70 -0.48
C THR A 348 5.98 -1.75 -1.61
N PHE A 349 4.71 -1.49 -1.31
CA PHE A 349 3.63 -1.43 -2.29
C PHE A 349 3.87 -0.38 -3.39
N ARG A 350 4.33 0.81 -2.99
CA ARG A 350 4.67 1.86 -3.96
C ARG A 350 5.83 1.43 -4.86
N PHE A 351 6.88 0.82 -4.32
CA PHE A 351 7.99 0.33 -5.14
C PHE A 351 7.59 -0.82 -6.05
N LEU A 352 6.72 -1.73 -5.61
CA LEU A 352 6.16 -2.77 -6.46
C LEU A 352 5.49 -2.17 -7.70
N ILE A 353 4.60 -1.19 -7.54
CA ILE A 353 3.90 -0.57 -8.69
C ILE A 353 4.82 0.36 -9.50
N ARG A 354 5.78 1.07 -8.88
CA ARG A 354 6.77 1.90 -9.58
C ARG A 354 7.74 1.08 -10.46
N GLY A 355 8.11 -0.12 -10.02
CA GLY A 355 9.16 -0.93 -10.64
C GLY A 355 8.73 -1.83 -11.81
N GLN A 356 7.42 -1.94 -12.09
CA GLN A 356 6.88 -2.84 -13.11
C GLN A 356 6.57 -2.11 -14.41
N ASP A 357 6.96 -2.66 -15.56
CA ASP A 357 6.50 -2.18 -16.87
C ASP A 357 5.12 -2.76 -17.18
N ILE A 358 4.08 -2.06 -16.71
CA ILE A 358 2.67 -2.48 -16.81
C ILE A 358 2.22 -2.75 -18.26
N ASN A 359 2.83 -2.09 -19.26
CA ASN A 359 2.49 -2.30 -20.66
C ASN A 359 3.01 -3.66 -21.15
N ALA A 360 4.25 -4.01 -20.77
CA ALA A 360 4.95 -5.21 -21.20
C ALA A 360 4.50 -6.50 -20.50
N LEU A 361 3.72 -6.43 -19.41
CA LEU A 361 3.23 -7.61 -18.69
C LEU A 361 2.36 -8.51 -19.60
N THR A 362 2.63 -9.82 -19.59
CA THR A 362 1.69 -10.82 -20.11
C THR A 362 0.46 -10.97 -19.20
N ASP A 363 -0.58 -11.66 -19.66
CA ASP A 363 -1.80 -11.83 -18.87
C ASP A 363 -1.55 -12.67 -17.60
N GLU A 364 -0.70 -13.69 -17.67
CA GLU A 364 -0.24 -14.44 -16.50
C GLU A 364 0.49 -13.55 -15.48
N GLN A 365 1.45 -12.74 -15.95
CA GLN A 365 2.23 -11.82 -15.10
C GLN A 365 1.34 -10.74 -14.49
N LEU A 366 0.35 -10.24 -15.25
CA LEU A 366 -0.65 -9.31 -14.75
C LEU A 366 -1.48 -9.96 -13.63
N VAL A 367 -1.96 -11.19 -13.83
CA VAL A 367 -2.69 -11.95 -12.80
C VAL A 367 -1.85 -12.18 -11.54
N GLU A 368 -0.55 -12.44 -11.67
CA GLU A 368 0.37 -12.54 -10.53
C GLU A 368 0.56 -11.21 -9.80
N LEU A 369 0.81 -10.13 -10.52
CA LEU A 369 0.91 -8.78 -9.94
C LEU A 369 -0.37 -8.37 -9.21
N LEU A 370 -1.56 -8.68 -9.76
CA LEU A 370 -2.84 -8.40 -9.10
C LEU A 370 -3.04 -9.24 -7.83
N LYS A 371 -2.58 -10.49 -7.81
CA LYS A 371 -2.57 -11.32 -6.59
C LYS A 371 -1.64 -10.74 -5.53
N GLU A 372 -0.49 -10.20 -5.91
CA GLU A 372 0.46 -9.55 -5.00
C GLU A 372 -0.10 -8.22 -4.47
N ILE A 373 -0.62 -7.36 -5.35
CA ILE A 373 -1.30 -6.10 -4.99
C ILE A 373 -2.41 -6.36 -3.98
N ARG A 374 -3.24 -7.40 -4.20
CA ARG A 374 -4.24 -7.83 -3.22
C ARG A 374 -3.58 -8.31 -1.94
N ALA A 375 -2.54 -9.16 -2.00
CA ALA A 375 -1.86 -9.66 -0.80
C ALA A 375 -1.24 -8.56 0.09
N GLN A 376 -0.85 -7.41 -0.47
CA GLN A 376 -0.31 -6.28 0.30
C GLN A 376 -1.35 -5.48 1.09
N GLY A 377 -2.65 -5.83 1.01
CA GLY A 377 -3.61 -5.52 2.07
C GLY A 377 -3.98 -4.05 2.26
N THR A 378 -3.79 -3.19 1.25
CA THR A 378 -4.09 -1.74 1.35
C THR A 378 -5.59 -1.39 1.39
N ASP A 379 -6.48 -2.39 1.45
CA ASP A 379 -7.93 -2.24 1.32
C ASP A 379 -8.71 -3.23 2.22
N ALA A 380 -9.87 -2.81 2.71
CA ALA A 380 -10.85 -3.68 3.36
C ALA A 380 -11.34 -4.80 2.43
N LEU A 381 -11.41 -4.56 1.11
CA LEU A 381 -11.72 -5.60 0.11
C LEU A 381 -10.68 -6.74 0.12
N SER A 382 -9.39 -6.42 0.31
CA SER A 382 -8.36 -7.45 0.49
C SER A 382 -8.62 -8.28 1.75
N SER A 383 -8.97 -7.64 2.88
CA SER A 383 -9.27 -8.35 4.12
C SER A 383 -10.47 -9.30 3.97
N ILE A 384 -11.51 -8.90 3.23
CA ILE A 384 -12.66 -9.77 2.90
C ILE A 384 -12.21 -10.99 2.07
N GLU A 385 -11.34 -10.78 1.08
CA GLU A 385 -10.79 -11.85 0.26
C GLU A 385 -9.80 -12.76 1.01
N GLN A 386 -9.03 -12.22 1.95
CA GLN A 386 -8.19 -13.01 2.85
C GLN A 386 -9.05 -13.88 3.78
N ILE A 387 -10.14 -13.33 4.33
CA ILE A 387 -11.15 -14.10 5.08
C ILE A 387 -11.77 -15.19 4.19
N LYS A 388 -12.10 -14.88 2.93
CA LYS A 388 -12.66 -15.85 1.96
C LYS A 388 -11.68 -16.97 1.63
N LYS A 389 -10.39 -16.67 1.43
CA LYS A 389 -9.32 -17.67 1.24
C LYS A 389 -9.07 -18.54 2.48
N GLN A 390 -9.31 -18.01 3.68
CA GLN A 390 -9.20 -18.75 4.94
C GLN A 390 -10.45 -19.58 5.28
N ARG A 391 -11.57 -19.40 4.56
CA ARG A 391 -12.77 -20.22 4.76
C ARG A 391 -12.60 -21.59 4.12
N ILE A 392 -12.85 -22.63 4.91
CA ILE A 392 -13.07 -23.99 4.45
C ILE A 392 -14.34 -24.00 3.60
N ASP A 393 -14.28 -24.52 2.37
CA ASP A 393 -15.49 -24.77 1.57
C ASP A 393 -16.18 -26.04 2.06
N TRP A 394 -17.10 -25.86 3.00
CA TRP A 394 -17.89 -26.95 3.57
C TRP A 394 -18.73 -27.69 2.52
N SER A 395 -19.05 -27.09 1.38
CA SER A 395 -19.80 -27.73 0.28
C SER A 395 -18.95 -28.83 -0.37
N SER A 396 -17.69 -28.53 -0.67
CA SER A 396 -16.70 -29.49 -1.15
C SER A 396 -16.46 -30.59 -0.12
N VAL A 397 -16.29 -30.23 1.16
CA VAL A 397 -16.12 -31.20 2.27
C VAL A 397 -17.32 -32.16 2.37
N ILE A 398 -18.55 -31.66 2.31
CA ILE A 398 -19.76 -32.50 2.32
C ILE A 398 -19.80 -33.45 1.11
N THR A 399 -19.43 -32.95 -0.08
CA THR A 399 -19.36 -33.78 -1.30
C THR A 399 -18.36 -34.91 -1.14
N SER A 400 -17.15 -34.64 -0.63
CA SER A 400 -16.14 -35.66 -0.36
C SER A 400 -16.59 -36.68 0.69
N ILE A 401 -17.29 -36.25 1.75
CA ILE A 401 -17.91 -37.19 2.72
C ILE A 401 -18.91 -38.09 1.99
N HIS A 402 -19.73 -37.55 1.09
CA HIS A 402 -20.72 -38.34 0.34
C HIS A 402 -20.05 -39.34 -0.61
N ASP A 403 -18.95 -38.97 -1.25
CA ASP A 403 -18.19 -39.85 -2.14
C ASP A 403 -17.47 -40.97 -1.36
N VAL A 404 -16.94 -40.69 -0.18
CA VAL A 404 -16.40 -41.72 0.73
C VAL A 404 -17.51 -42.64 1.23
N VAL A 405 -18.66 -42.10 1.64
CA VAL A 405 -19.81 -42.91 2.08
C VAL A 405 -20.31 -43.82 0.96
N ARG A 406 -20.24 -43.38 -0.30
CA ARG A 406 -20.61 -44.21 -1.48
C ARG A 406 -19.72 -45.44 -1.68
N VAL A 407 -18.51 -45.46 -1.13
CA VAL A 407 -17.63 -46.66 -1.13
C VAL A 407 -18.20 -47.74 -0.21
N ALA A 408 -18.73 -47.36 0.95
CA ALA A 408 -19.39 -48.27 1.88
C ALA A 408 -20.85 -48.57 1.48
N ASP A 409 -21.59 -47.58 0.99
CA ASP A 409 -23.00 -47.66 0.59
C ASP A 409 -23.21 -47.10 -0.83
N ARG A 410 -23.19 -47.99 -1.82
CA ARG A 410 -23.40 -47.67 -3.24
C ARG A 410 -24.76 -47.00 -3.54
N HIS A 411 -25.74 -47.09 -2.63
CA HIS A 411 -27.07 -46.51 -2.78
C HIS A 411 -27.24 -45.18 -2.02
N TYR A 412 -26.18 -44.71 -1.35
CA TYR A 412 -26.21 -43.46 -0.60
C TYR A 412 -26.63 -42.26 -1.47
N GLY A 413 -27.60 -41.50 -0.97
CA GLY A 413 -28.20 -40.35 -1.66
C GLY A 413 -29.28 -40.68 -2.71
N GLN A 414 -29.55 -41.95 -3.02
CA GLN A 414 -30.56 -42.34 -4.04
C GLN A 414 -32.01 -42.38 -3.50
N GLY A 415 -32.24 -42.05 -2.23
CA GLY A 415 -33.55 -42.11 -1.58
C GLY A 415 -34.03 -43.53 -1.19
N LEU A 416 -33.21 -44.56 -1.44
CA LEU A 416 -33.56 -45.97 -1.24
C LEU A 416 -33.40 -46.48 0.21
N PHE A 417 -33.10 -45.59 1.17
CA PHE A 417 -32.86 -45.96 2.57
C PHE A 417 -34.03 -46.71 3.23
N LYS A 418 -35.27 -46.37 2.88
CA LYS A 418 -36.47 -47.05 3.41
C LYS A 418 -36.73 -48.43 2.82
N THR A 419 -36.15 -48.75 1.66
CA THR A 419 -36.42 -49.98 0.91
C THR A 419 -35.27 -50.98 0.93
N ILE A 420 -34.02 -50.50 0.94
CA ILE A 420 -32.80 -51.33 0.90
C ILE A 420 -32.00 -51.22 2.22
N GLY A 421 -32.15 -50.11 2.95
CA GLY A 421 -31.25 -49.74 4.03
C GLY A 421 -30.10 -48.86 3.54
N GLY A 422 -28.96 -48.88 4.24
CA GLY A 422 -27.80 -48.03 3.96
C GLY A 422 -27.52 -47.03 5.07
N PHE A 423 -26.92 -45.88 4.74
CA PHE A 423 -26.67 -44.76 5.66
C PHE A 423 -27.54 -43.53 5.36
N VAL A 424 -28.04 -42.88 6.42
CA VAL A 424 -28.65 -41.54 6.35
C VAL A 424 -28.13 -40.67 7.49
N PHE A 425 -27.50 -39.56 7.15
CA PHE A 425 -27.09 -38.54 8.12
C PHE A 425 -28.23 -37.54 8.34
N SER A 426 -28.55 -37.28 9.61
CA SER A 426 -29.58 -36.33 10.03
C SER A 426 -29.00 -34.97 10.42
N SER A 427 -27.73 -34.92 10.82
CA SER A 427 -27.05 -33.66 11.09
C SER A 427 -25.56 -33.71 10.76
N TYR A 428 -25.05 -32.54 10.38
CA TYR A 428 -23.64 -32.25 10.14
C TYR A 428 -23.27 -31.08 11.05
N ARG A 429 -22.20 -31.23 11.83
CA ARG A 429 -21.64 -30.16 12.65
C ARG A 429 -20.20 -29.91 12.23
N PHE A 430 -19.89 -28.66 11.92
CA PHE A 430 -18.57 -28.25 11.44
C PHE A 430 -17.99 -27.21 12.40
N ASP A 431 -16.78 -27.45 12.90
CA ASP A 431 -15.99 -26.45 13.62
C ASP A 431 -14.84 -25.95 12.74
N SER A 432 -14.93 -24.70 12.29
CA SER A 432 -13.92 -24.05 11.45
C SER A 432 -12.61 -23.74 12.17
N LYS A 433 -12.59 -23.71 13.51
CA LYS A 433 -11.36 -23.45 14.28
C LYS A 433 -10.50 -24.70 14.40
N THR A 434 -11.11 -25.81 14.79
CA THR A 434 -10.43 -27.10 14.97
C THR A 434 -10.35 -27.94 13.70
N GLY A 435 -11.19 -27.65 12.70
CA GLY A 435 -11.38 -28.51 11.52
C GLY A 435 -12.18 -29.77 11.82
N ARG A 436 -12.83 -29.85 12.99
CA ARG A 436 -13.57 -31.03 13.43
C ARG A 436 -14.94 -31.11 12.76
N ILE A 437 -15.28 -32.32 12.32
CA ILE A 437 -16.54 -32.68 11.67
C ILE A 437 -17.23 -33.70 12.59
N SER A 438 -18.46 -33.43 13.00
CA SER A 438 -19.31 -34.41 13.68
C SER A 438 -20.51 -34.74 12.80
N LEU A 439 -20.72 -36.03 12.52
CA LEU A 439 -21.86 -36.53 11.76
C LEU A 439 -22.76 -37.36 12.69
N SER A 440 -24.04 -37.02 12.73
CA SER A 440 -25.06 -37.87 13.37
C SER A 440 -26.02 -38.41 12.33
N GLY A 441 -26.44 -39.67 12.50
CA GLY A 441 -27.28 -40.36 11.54
C GLY A 441 -27.82 -41.70 12.03
N LEU A 442 -28.37 -42.43 11.07
CA LEU A 442 -28.91 -43.78 11.24
C LEU A 442 -28.35 -44.67 10.13
N THR A 443 -28.08 -45.92 10.47
CA THR A 443 -27.86 -46.99 9.48
C THR A 443 -28.94 -48.05 9.61
N ARG A 444 -29.28 -48.72 8.50
CA ARG A 444 -30.23 -49.84 8.44
C ARG A 444 -29.62 -50.96 7.58
N THR A 445 -29.60 -52.18 8.10
CA THR A 445 -29.20 -53.39 7.36
C THR A 445 -30.26 -54.47 7.54
N SER A 446 -30.59 -55.19 6.46
CA SER A 446 -31.48 -56.36 6.54
C SER A 446 -30.80 -57.59 7.14
N ASP A 447 -29.47 -57.63 7.14
CA ASP A 447 -28.68 -58.64 7.81
C ASP A 447 -28.17 -58.19 9.19
N SER A 448 -27.63 -59.13 9.96
CA SER A 448 -27.08 -58.87 11.29
C SER A 448 -25.74 -58.13 11.28
N LYS A 449 -25.16 -57.82 10.12
CA LYS A 449 -23.79 -57.29 9.95
C LYS A 449 -23.69 -55.76 9.99
N THR A 450 -24.68 -55.08 10.59
CA THR A 450 -24.69 -53.62 10.82
C THR A 450 -23.36 -53.09 11.36
N PHE A 451 -22.68 -53.84 12.24
CA PHE A 451 -21.36 -53.45 12.77
C PHE A 451 -20.26 -53.50 11.70
N SER A 452 -20.19 -54.56 10.90
CA SER A 452 -19.23 -54.66 9.80
C SER A 452 -19.45 -53.56 8.75
N PHE A 453 -20.72 -53.20 8.50
CA PHE A 453 -21.07 -52.11 7.59
C PHE A 453 -20.60 -50.74 8.10
N ILE A 454 -20.76 -50.46 9.40
CA ILE A 454 -20.19 -49.26 10.05
C ILE A 454 -18.66 -49.30 10.01
N ALA A 455 -18.03 -50.46 10.26
CA ALA A 455 -16.58 -50.61 10.18
C ALA A 455 -16.05 -50.28 8.77
N THR A 456 -16.71 -50.78 7.70
CA THR A 456 -16.35 -50.42 6.32
C THR A 456 -16.46 -48.92 6.06
N LEU A 457 -17.44 -48.21 6.65
CA LEU A 457 -17.54 -46.75 6.54
C LEU A 457 -16.38 -46.06 7.29
N ILE A 458 -16.06 -46.51 8.50
CA ILE A 458 -14.92 -46.00 9.30
C ILE A 458 -13.61 -46.17 8.54
N ASP A 459 -13.34 -47.38 8.02
CA ASP A 459 -12.16 -47.71 7.22
C ASP A 459 -12.11 -46.87 5.92
N SER A 460 -13.25 -46.61 5.28
CA SER A 460 -13.32 -45.78 4.07
C SER A 460 -13.00 -44.31 4.35
N ILE A 461 -13.37 -43.79 5.53
CA ILE A 461 -13.04 -42.42 5.95
C ILE A 461 -11.57 -42.31 6.33
N GLU A 462 -11.00 -43.26 7.07
CA GLU A 462 -9.57 -43.27 7.44
C GLU A 462 -8.63 -43.55 6.24
N LYS A 463 -9.14 -44.14 5.15
CA LYS A 463 -8.42 -44.26 3.87
C LYS A 463 -8.54 -43.03 2.98
N SER A 464 -9.32 -42.02 3.37
CA SER A 464 -9.47 -40.79 2.60
C SER A 464 -8.37 -39.80 2.97
N PRO A 465 -7.55 -39.31 2.02
CA PRO A 465 -6.45 -38.35 2.30
C PRO A 465 -6.94 -36.94 2.68
N GLN A 466 -8.23 -36.80 3.00
CA GLN A 466 -8.89 -35.56 3.44
C GLN A 466 -9.35 -35.62 4.90
N PHE A 467 -9.42 -36.81 5.50
CA PHE A 467 -10.06 -37.03 6.80
C PHE A 467 -9.20 -37.93 7.68
N LYS A 468 -9.08 -37.56 8.96
CA LYS A 468 -8.30 -38.33 9.92
C LYS A 468 -8.87 -38.25 11.33
N ASP A 469 -8.41 -39.17 12.17
CA ASP A 469 -8.69 -39.24 13.61
C ASP A 469 -10.18 -39.47 13.89
N ILE A 470 -10.76 -40.50 13.25
CA ILE A 470 -12.17 -40.86 13.42
C ILE A 470 -12.43 -41.52 14.79
N ASP A 471 -13.29 -40.86 15.56
CA ASP A 471 -13.87 -41.30 16.82
C ASP A 471 -15.33 -41.72 16.56
N PHE A 472 -15.71 -42.90 17.06
CA PHE A 472 -17.07 -43.44 16.95
C PHE A 472 -17.66 -43.59 18.35
N ARG A 473 -18.45 -42.60 18.75
CA ARG A 473 -18.81 -42.39 20.17
C ARG A 473 -19.87 -43.32 20.73
N SER A 474 -20.75 -43.89 19.89
CA SER A 474 -21.84 -44.73 20.37
C SER A 474 -22.46 -45.63 19.30
N PHE A 475 -22.70 -46.88 19.68
CA PHE A 475 -23.46 -47.86 18.92
C PHE A 475 -24.67 -48.31 19.73
N SER A 476 -25.87 -48.03 19.24
CA SER A 476 -27.11 -48.67 19.70
C SER A 476 -27.64 -49.54 18.57
N LYS A 477 -27.99 -50.79 18.83
CA LYS A 477 -28.59 -51.69 17.83
C LYS A 477 -30.02 -52.03 18.24
N SER A 478 -30.98 -51.58 17.44
CA SER A 478 -32.39 -51.98 17.55
C SER A 478 -32.79 -52.85 16.37
N ARG A 479 -33.75 -53.75 16.58
CA ARG A 479 -34.39 -54.50 15.50
C ARG A 479 -35.82 -53.98 15.33
N ASP A 480 -36.22 -53.67 14.10
CA ASP A 480 -37.60 -53.26 13.83
C ASP A 480 -38.55 -54.46 13.69
N GLN A 481 -39.85 -54.18 13.59
CA GLN A 481 -40.89 -55.21 13.45
C GLN A 481 -40.82 -55.93 12.09
N SER A 482 -40.22 -55.29 11.08
CA SER A 482 -39.96 -55.89 9.76
C SER A 482 -38.77 -56.86 9.78
N GLY A 483 -38.00 -56.88 10.87
CA GLY A 483 -36.88 -57.78 11.10
C GLY A 483 -35.51 -57.18 10.77
N ASP A 484 -35.46 -55.94 10.27
CA ASP A 484 -34.23 -55.24 9.91
C ASP A 484 -33.54 -54.68 11.16
N PHE A 485 -32.22 -54.54 11.08
CA PHE A 485 -31.40 -53.97 12.13
C PHE A 485 -31.10 -52.51 11.84
N SER A 486 -31.41 -51.64 12.79
CA SER A 486 -31.11 -50.21 12.76
C SER A 486 -30.10 -49.86 13.83
N ALA A 487 -29.23 -48.90 13.55
CA ALA A 487 -28.31 -48.38 14.54
C ALA A 487 -28.13 -46.86 14.44
N GLY A 488 -27.99 -46.22 15.60
CA GLY A 488 -27.54 -44.83 15.70
C GLY A 488 -26.07 -44.73 15.29
N LEU A 489 -25.74 -43.74 14.47
CA LEU A 489 -24.39 -43.46 14.00
C LEU A 489 -23.97 -42.08 14.51
N ASN A 490 -22.87 -42.00 15.25
CA ASN A 490 -22.24 -40.73 15.66
C ASN A 490 -20.74 -40.81 15.39
N LEU A 491 -20.31 -40.24 14.27
CA LEU A 491 -18.90 -40.17 13.86
C LEU A 491 -18.35 -38.78 14.12
N GLU A 492 -17.09 -38.70 14.53
CA GLU A 492 -16.40 -37.44 14.74
C GLU A 492 -14.96 -37.56 14.25
N PHE A 493 -14.55 -36.73 13.29
CA PHE A 493 -13.23 -36.77 12.65
C PHE A 493 -12.72 -35.35 12.37
N THR A 494 -11.52 -35.21 11.83
CA THR A 494 -10.91 -33.92 11.52
C THR A 494 -10.50 -33.80 10.05
N LEU A 495 -10.56 -32.58 9.52
CA LEU A 495 -9.99 -32.25 8.22
C LEU A 495 -8.47 -32.32 8.25
N GLN A 496 -7.93 -33.13 7.37
CA GLN A 496 -6.50 -33.28 7.17
C GLN A 496 -5.95 -32.08 6.36
N LYS A 497 -4.93 -31.42 6.90
CA LYS A 497 -4.26 -30.26 6.27
C LYS A 497 -2.87 -30.57 5.72
N GLU A 498 -2.28 -31.67 6.17
CA GLU A 498 -0.94 -32.14 5.82
C GLU A 498 -1.02 -33.64 5.49
N PRO A 499 -0.20 -34.17 4.56
CA PRO A 499 -0.20 -35.59 4.23
C PRO A 499 0.06 -36.46 5.47
N ASP A 500 -0.77 -37.46 5.71
CA ASP A 500 -0.61 -38.38 6.84
C ASP A 500 0.33 -39.51 6.40
N PRO A 501 1.30 -39.94 7.22
CA PRO A 501 2.15 -41.09 6.90
C PRO A 501 1.35 -42.35 6.52
N ARG A 502 0.13 -42.51 7.03
CA ARG A 502 -0.78 -43.62 6.72
C ARG A 502 -1.22 -43.64 5.25
N ASP A 503 -1.40 -42.48 4.62
CA ASP A 503 -1.81 -42.36 3.21
C ASP A 503 -0.80 -43.03 2.26
N SER A 504 0.48 -43.07 2.67
CA SER A 504 1.57 -43.60 1.86
C SER A 504 1.71 -45.13 1.89
N LEU A 505 1.03 -45.83 2.81
CA LEU A 505 1.18 -47.27 3.03
C LEU A 505 0.34 -48.14 2.08
N ASP A 506 -0.70 -47.57 1.46
CA ASP A 506 -1.67 -48.31 0.62
C ASP A 506 -1.40 -48.17 -0.89
N LEU A 507 -0.33 -47.47 -1.30
CA LEU A 507 0.14 -47.50 -2.68
C LEU A 507 0.96 -48.78 -2.92
N PRO A 508 0.48 -49.74 -3.75
CA PRO A 508 1.35 -50.83 -4.19
C PRO A 508 2.56 -50.24 -4.95
N PRO A 509 3.74 -50.87 -4.87
CA PRO A 509 4.90 -50.40 -5.62
C PRO A 509 4.54 -50.34 -7.11
N ALA A 510 4.79 -49.19 -7.74
CA ALA A 510 4.61 -49.03 -9.16
C ALA A 510 5.57 -49.97 -9.91
N ASN A 511 5.01 -51.01 -10.54
CA ASN A 511 5.71 -51.91 -11.46
C ASN A 511 5.68 -51.33 -12.89
#